data_AF-A0A2X1L4E1-F1
#
_entry.id   AF-A0A2X1L4E1-F1
#
_cell.length_a   1.000
_cell.length_b   1.000
_cell.length_c   1.000
_cell.angle_alpha   90.00
_cell.angle_beta   90.00
_cell.angle_gamma   90.00
#
_symmetry.space_group_name_H-M   'P 1'
#
loop_
_entity.id
_entity.type
_entity.pdbx_description
1 polymer ?
#
loop_
_entity_poly.entity_id
_entity_poly.type
_entity_poly.pdbx_seq_one_letter_code
_entity_poly.pdbx_strand_id
1 'polypeptide(L)'
;MDVVSKADNSPVTAADIAAHTVIMDGLRTLTPEIPVLSEEDPPGWEVRQHWQRYWLVDPLDGTKEFIKRNGEFTVNIALIDHANRF
;
A
#
# COMPACT_ATOMS: atom_id res chain seq x y z
N MET A 1 -11.40 -14.48 10.11
CA MET A 1 -11.40 -15.14 8.78
C MET A 1 -10.34 -14.37 8.01
N ASP A 2 -9.09 -14.74 8.26
CA ASP A 2 -7.98 -13.80 8.11
C ASP A 2 -7.28 -14.15 6.82
N VAL A 3 -7.30 -13.21 5.88
CA VAL A 3 -6.66 -13.30 4.57
C VAL A 3 -5.14 -13.23 4.79
N VAL A 4 -4.59 -14.33 5.31
CA VAL A 4 -3.17 -14.65 5.25
C VAL A 4 -3.02 -15.51 4.01
N SER A 5 -2.89 -14.88 2.84
CA SER A 5 -2.50 -15.58 1.62
C SER A 5 -1.65 -14.69 0.74
N LYS A 6 -0.37 -14.60 1.10
CA LYS A 6 0.74 -14.74 0.16
C LYS A 6 1.76 -15.70 0.81
N ALA A 7 1.36 -16.96 0.93
CA ALA A 7 2.17 -18.05 1.52
C ALA A 7 2.91 -18.89 0.47
N ASP A 8 3.13 -18.32 -0.72
CA ASP A 8 4.11 -18.85 -1.66
C ASP A 8 5.33 -17.94 -1.65
N ASN A 9 6.53 -18.52 -1.65
CA ASN A 9 7.78 -17.79 -1.83
C ASN A 9 7.92 -17.31 -3.28
N SER A 10 6.83 -16.82 -3.88
CA SER A 10 6.81 -16.36 -5.25
C SER A 10 7.64 -15.08 -5.39
N PRO A 11 8.25 -14.86 -6.56
CA PRO A 11 9.01 -13.64 -6.83
C PRO A 11 8.16 -12.35 -6.74
N VAL A 12 6.83 -12.49 -6.78
CA VAL A 12 5.87 -11.40 -6.57
C VAL A 12 5.90 -10.89 -5.15
N THR A 13 5.79 -11.78 -4.16
CA THR A 13 5.78 -11.41 -2.75
C THR A 13 7.03 -10.60 -2.39
N ALA A 14 8.18 -10.93 -2.97
CA ALA A 14 9.42 -10.17 -2.79
C ALA A 14 9.37 -8.77 -3.42
N ALA A 15 8.75 -8.63 -4.60
CA ALA A 15 8.59 -7.34 -5.27
C ALA A 15 7.59 -6.44 -4.55
N ASP A 16 6.44 -7.00 -4.12
CA ASP A 16 5.43 -6.30 -3.30
C ASP A 16 6.08 -5.74 -2.01
N ILE A 17 6.80 -6.58 -1.27
CA ILE A 17 7.47 -6.21 -0.01
C ILE A 17 8.55 -5.14 -0.27
N ALA A 18 9.34 -5.29 -1.33
CA ALA A 18 10.38 -4.32 -1.66
C ALA A 18 9.79 -2.94 -2.03
N ALA A 19 8.75 -2.93 -2.87
CA ALA A 19 8.03 -1.71 -3.24
C ALA A 19 7.40 -1.06 -2.01
N HIS A 20 6.70 -1.84 -1.19
CA HIS A 20 6.10 -1.37 0.06
C HIS A 20 7.15 -0.72 0.96
N THR A 21 8.27 -1.39 1.23
CA THR A 21 9.33 -0.87 2.11
C THR A 21 9.87 0.47 1.62
N VAL A 22 10.24 0.57 0.34
CA VAL A 22 10.79 1.80 -0.26
C VAL A 22 9.79 2.95 -0.19
N ILE A 23 8.52 2.69 -0.49
CA ILE A 23 7.47 3.71 -0.47
C ILE A 23 7.21 4.18 0.96
N MET A 24 7.09 3.26 1.91
CA MET A 24 6.83 3.59 3.31
C MET A 24 7.96 4.42 3.92
N ASP A 25 9.22 4.05 3.68
CA ASP A 25 10.37 4.80 4.16
C ASP A 25 10.44 6.21 3.54
N GLY A 26 10.16 6.31 2.24
CA GLY A 26 10.09 7.58 1.53
C GLY A 26 9.02 8.51 2.08
N LEU A 27 7.78 8.01 2.23
CA LEU A 27 6.66 8.80 2.75
C LEU A 27 6.86 9.19 4.22
N ARG A 28 7.38 8.28 5.05
CA ARG A 28 7.71 8.58 6.46
C ARG A 28 8.82 9.63 6.59
N THR A 29 9.75 9.68 5.63
CA THR A 29 10.81 10.69 5.60
C THR A 29 10.28 12.05 5.13
N LEU A 30 9.44 12.06 4.09
CA LEU A 30 8.95 13.29 3.46
C LEU A 30 7.83 13.97 4.25
N THR A 31 6.93 13.19 4.83
CA THR A 31 5.74 13.67 5.55
C THR A 31 5.49 12.81 6.80
N PRO A 32 6.37 12.89 7.82
CA PRO A 32 6.28 12.06 9.02
C PRO A 32 4.97 12.21 9.81
N GLU A 33 4.28 13.33 9.65
CA GLU A 33 3.01 13.66 10.30
C GLU A 33 1.78 13.12 9.57
N ILE A 34 1.91 12.73 8.29
CA ILE A 34 0.79 12.23 7.50
C ILE A 34 0.80 10.69 7.58
N PRO A 35 -0.24 10.07 8.14
CA PRO A 35 -0.29 8.62 8.22
C PRO A 35 -0.44 7.99 6.83
N VAL A 36 -0.01 6.73 6.71
CA VAL A 36 -0.09 5.95 5.47
C VAL A 36 -1.04 4.76 5.67
N LEU A 37 -1.96 4.61 4.73
CA LEU A 37 -2.83 3.45 4.57
C LEU A 37 -2.31 2.67 3.35
N SER A 38 -1.69 1.52 3.59
CA SER A 38 -1.22 0.62 2.53
C SER A 38 -2.08 -0.64 2.47
N GLU A 39 -2.28 -1.19 1.28
CA GLU A 39 -2.95 -2.49 1.09
C GLU A 39 -2.27 -3.62 1.90
N GLU A 40 -0.94 -3.59 2.00
CA GLU A 40 -0.14 -4.64 2.65
C GLU A 40 -0.09 -4.52 4.18
N ASP A 41 -0.45 -3.36 4.75
CA ASP A 41 -0.47 -3.12 6.20
C ASP A 41 -1.57 -2.09 6.57
N PRO A 42 -2.85 -2.48 6.48
CA PRO A 42 -3.94 -1.57 6.78
C PRO A 42 -4.13 -1.40 8.30
N PRO A 43 -4.03 -0.17 8.84
CA PRO A 43 -4.41 0.11 10.21
C PRO A 43 -5.89 -0.22 10.45
N GLY A 44 -6.21 -0.62 11.69
CA GLY A 44 -7.58 -0.88 12.13
C GLY A 44 -8.53 0.27 11.79
N TRP A 45 -9.78 -0.07 11.44
CA TRP A 45 -10.81 0.91 11.08
C TRP A 45 -10.97 1.99 12.16
N GLU A 46 -10.96 1.56 13.41
CA GLU A 46 -11.09 2.40 14.60
C GLU A 46 -10.06 3.52 14.68
N VAL A 47 -8.87 3.31 14.11
CA VAL A 47 -7.80 4.30 14.01
C VAL A 47 -8.04 5.21 12.81
N ARG A 48 -8.20 4.62 11.61
CA ARG A 48 -8.21 5.39 10.35
C ARG A 48 -9.50 6.16 10.08
N GLN A 49 -10.62 5.81 10.72
CA GLN A 49 -11.91 6.51 10.58
C GLN A 49 -11.86 7.98 11.00
N HIS A 50 -10.84 8.37 11.77
CA HIS A 50 -10.66 9.75 12.23
C HIS A 50 -9.69 10.55 11.36
N TRP A 51 -9.01 9.92 10.41
CA TRP A 51 -8.05 10.60 9.56
C TRP A 51 -8.76 11.53 8.58
N GLN A 52 -8.23 12.74 8.46
CA GLN A 52 -8.68 13.74 7.48
C GLN A 52 -7.70 13.89 6.33
N ARG A 53 -6.42 13.60 6.60
CA ARG A 53 -5.34 13.60 5.62
C ARG A 53 -4.50 12.35 5.81
N TYR A 54 -4.27 11.59 4.75
CA TYR A 54 -3.46 10.38 4.76
C TYR A 54 -3.00 9.99 3.35
N TRP A 55 -1.91 9.24 3.25
CA TRP A 55 -1.50 8.60 2.01
C TRP A 55 -2.25 7.29 1.82
N LEU A 56 -2.78 7.04 0.63
CA LEU A 56 -3.31 5.75 0.20
C LEU A 56 -2.33 5.12 -0.78
N VAL A 57 -1.86 3.91 -0.48
CA VAL A 57 -0.79 3.24 -1.20
C VAL A 57 -1.17 1.82 -1.60
N ASP A 58 -1.07 1.54 -2.89
CA ASP A 58 -0.99 0.20 -3.45
C ASP A 58 0.42 0.04 -4.08
N PRO A 59 1.32 -0.72 -3.44
CA PRO A 59 2.70 -0.85 -3.87
C PRO A 59 2.88 -1.56 -5.21
N LEU A 60 1.91 -2.39 -5.64
CA LEU A 60 2.00 -3.16 -6.88
C LEU A 60 0.63 -3.72 -7.32
N ASP A 61 -0.10 -2.93 -8.10
CA ASP A 61 -1.29 -3.40 -8.81
C ASP A 61 -0.89 -4.14 -10.10
N GLY A 62 -1.62 -5.18 -10.49
CA GLY A 62 -1.24 -6.02 -11.64
C GLY A 62 -0.15 -7.04 -11.31
N THR A 63 -0.18 -7.60 -10.10
CA THR A 63 0.74 -8.64 -9.63
C THR A 63 0.91 -9.82 -10.62
N LYS A 64 -0.18 -10.29 -11.27
CA LYS A 64 -0.11 -11.43 -12.21
C LYS A 64 0.62 -11.06 -13.49
N GLU A 65 0.46 -9.82 -13.92
CA GLU A 65 1.05 -9.21 -15.10
C GLU A 65 2.55 -8.95 -14.85
N PHE A 66 2.90 -8.51 -13.64
CA PHE A 66 4.29 -8.44 -13.17
C PHE A 66 5.00 -9.81 -13.27
N ILE A 67 4.36 -10.91 -12.84
CA ILE A 67 4.90 -12.29 -13.02
C ILE A 67 5.16 -12.59 -14.49
N LYS A 68 4.18 -12.26 -15.34
CA LYS A 68 4.25 -12.52 -16.79
C LYS A 68 5.28 -11.64 -17.50
N ARG A 69 5.88 -10.65 -16.82
CA ARG A 69 6.84 -9.69 -17.37
C ARG A 69 6.31 -8.98 -18.62
N ASN A 70 4.99 -8.78 -18.69
CA ASN A 70 4.34 -8.10 -19.80
C ASN A 70 4.30 -6.57 -19.64
N GLY A 71 4.74 -6.06 -18.48
CA GLY A 71 4.86 -4.62 -18.20
C GLY A 71 3.56 -3.94 -17.79
N GLU A 72 2.48 -4.69 -17.61
CA GLU A 72 1.16 -4.16 -17.24
C GLU A 72 0.96 -4.18 -15.72
N PHE A 73 1.77 -3.40 -15.00
CA PHE A 73 1.63 -3.20 -13.56
C PHE A 73 1.74 -1.72 -13.23
N THR A 74 1.17 -1.31 -12.10
CA THR A 74 1.24 0.08 -11.64
C THR A 74 1.61 0.16 -10.16
N VAL A 75 2.09 1.34 -9.78
CA VAL A 75 2.25 1.74 -8.38
C VAL A 75 1.28 2.90 -8.17
N ASN A 76 0.36 2.77 -7.21
CA ASN A 76 -0.66 3.78 -6.98
C ASN A 76 -0.38 4.46 -5.62
N ILE A 77 -0.15 5.78 -5.65
CA ILE A 77 0.07 6.61 -4.46
C ILE A 77 -0.80 7.85 -4.56
N ALA A 78 -1.70 8.05 -3.59
CA ALA A 78 -2.58 9.20 -3.54
C ALA A 78 -2.53 9.88 -2.17
N LEU A 79 -2.51 11.21 -2.15
CA LEU A 79 -2.77 11.98 -0.94
C LEU A 79 -4.27 12.24 -0.86
N ILE A 80 -4.90 11.69 0.17
CA ILE A 80 -6.27 12.06 0.50
C ILE A 80 -6.21 13.26 1.44
N ASP A 81 -6.98 14.30 1.12
CA ASP A 81 -7.13 15.49 1.93
C ASP A 81 -8.61 15.83 2.07
N HIS A 82 -9.01 16.27 3.27
CA HIS A 82 -10.42 16.46 3.63
C HIS A 82 -11.28 15.21 3.40
N ALA A 83 -10.84 14.07 3.92
CA ALA A 83 -11.62 12.83 3.87
C ALA A 83 -13.01 13.01 4.50
N ASN A 84 -14.04 13.03 3.66
CA ASN A 84 -15.43 13.10 4.10
C ASN A 84 -15.83 11.81 4.80
N ARG A 85 -16.55 11.96 5.92
CA ARG A 85 -17.23 10.85 6.59
C ARG A 85 -18.48 10.51 5.77
N PHE A 86 -18.64 9.24 5.42
CA PHE A 86 -19.91 8.67 4.98
C PHE A 86 -20.62 8.04 6.19
#